data_AF-A0A7S1GM58-F1
#
_entry.id   AF-A0A7S1GM58-F1
#
_cell.length_a   1.000
_cell.length_b   1.000
_cell.length_c   1.000
_cell.angle_alpha   90.00
_cell.angle_beta   90.00
_cell.angle_gamma   90.00
#
_symmetry.space_group_name_H-M   'P 1'
#
loop_
_entity.id
_entity.type
_entity.pdbx_description
1 polymer ?
#
loop_
_entity_poly.entity_id
_entity_poly.type
_entity_poly.pdbx_seq_one_letter_code
_entity_poly.pdbx_strand_id
1 'polypeptide(L)'
;FPFLLDHAEEDIPFLNGTVTLSKGTEILSFNRYVTINPYSPPKDIPLGPNGENNAVYCPRRFLKYSNDDKKNVVGVELPPHNSCSFLAFGHGIRSCVGKVYVDAALALTMASLIRSFDMKLAPNHGPIGRIFTLANIPDTDIRVSLLPR
;
A
#
# COMPACT_ATOMS: atom_id res chain seq x y z
N PHE A 1 -9.48 4.09 -13.52
CA PHE A 1 -9.22 2.75 -12.97
C PHE A 1 -7.74 2.48 -13.13
N PRO A 2 -6.95 2.28 -12.06
CA PRO A 2 -5.53 2.01 -12.24
C PRO A 2 -5.39 0.54 -12.66
N PHE A 3 -5.21 0.33 -13.96
CA PHE A 3 -4.70 -0.93 -14.49
C PHE A 3 -3.26 -0.67 -14.94
N LEU A 4 -2.39 -1.63 -14.67
CA LEU A 4 -1.08 -1.71 -15.30
C LEU A 4 -1.28 -2.52 -16.57
N LEU A 5 -0.78 -1.97 -17.67
CA LEU A 5 -0.73 -2.67 -18.94
C LEU A 5 0.72 -3.09 -19.12
N ASP A 6 0.99 -4.34 -18.83
CA ASP A 6 2.32 -4.93 -18.97
C ASP A 6 2.37 -5.67 -20.31
N HIS A 7 3.55 -5.82 -20.91
CA HIS A 7 3.71 -6.62 -22.12
C HIS A 7 4.79 -7.68 -21.88
N ALA A 8 4.56 -8.90 -22.37
CA ALA A 8 5.53 -9.98 -22.26
C ALA A 8 6.71 -9.70 -23.21
N GLU A 9 7.90 -9.40 -22.66
CA GLU A 9 9.13 -9.21 -23.45
C GLU A 9 9.66 -10.52 -24.06
N GLU A 10 9.34 -11.64 -23.44
CA GLU A 10 9.72 -13.01 -23.81
C GLU A 10 8.56 -14.00 -23.63
N ASP A 11 8.72 -15.23 -24.13
CA ASP A 11 7.74 -16.29 -23.93
C ASP A 11 7.79 -16.79 -22.48
N ILE A 12 6.68 -16.61 -21.74
CA ILE A 12 6.62 -16.96 -20.31
C ILE A 12 5.85 -18.27 -20.14
N PRO A 13 6.47 -19.36 -19.66
CA PRO A 13 5.76 -20.61 -19.37
C PRO A 13 4.94 -20.50 -18.07
N PHE A 14 3.64 -20.79 -18.17
CA PHE A 14 2.67 -20.89 -17.08
C PHE A 14 2.25 -22.34 -16.86
N LEU A 15 1.74 -22.64 -15.66
CA LEU A 15 1.18 -23.95 -15.30
C LEU A 15 2.14 -25.11 -15.62
N ASN A 16 3.38 -25.03 -15.11
CA ASN A 16 4.44 -26.02 -15.34
C ASN A 16 4.77 -26.28 -16.82
N GLY A 17 4.64 -25.25 -17.68
CA GLY A 17 4.96 -25.35 -19.10
C GLY A 17 3.81 -25.88 -19.97
N THR A 18 2.63 -26.11 -19.41
CA THR A 18 1.46 -26.55 -20.17
C THR A 18 0.86 -25.42 -21.01
N VAL A 19 1.09 -24.16 -20.62
CA VAL A 19 0.61 -22.97 -21.32
C VAL A 19 1.76 -21.98 -21.42
N THR A 20 2.11 -21.51 -22.61
CA THR A 20 3.08 -20.44 -22.81
C THR A 20 2.37 -19.15 -23.16
N LEU A 21 2.67 -18.08 -22.42
CA LEU A 21 2.28 -16.73 -22.77
C LEU A 21 3.27 -16.23 -23.82
N SER A 22 2.81 -16.06 -25.05
CA SER A 22 3.66 -15.63 -26.16
C SER A 22 4.21 -14.22 -25.95
N LYS A 23 5.42 -13.99 -26.43
CA LYS A 23 6.04 -12.67 -26.54
C LYS A 23 5.10 -11.69 -27.23
N GLY A 24 4.97 -10.50 -26.64
CA GLY A 24 4.08 -9.43 -27.11
C GLY A 24 2.64 -9.52 -26.59
N THR A 25 2.32 -10.51 -25.75
CA THR A 25 1.00 -10.54 -25.09
C THR A 25 0.86 -9.38 -24.12
N GLU A 26 -0.22 -8.61 -24.23
CA GLU A 26 -0.58 -7.56 -23.27
C GLU A 26 -1.30 -8.18 -22.06
N ILE A 27 -0.79 -7.89 -20.87
CA ILE A 27 -1.35 -8.32 -19.60
C ILE A 27 -2.01 -7.12 -18.93
N LEU A 28 -3.33 -7.19 -18.79
CA LEU A 28 -4.09 -6.23 -18.01
C LEU A 28 -4.06 -6.62 -16.53
N SER A 29 -3.14 -6.02 -15.79
CA SER A 29 -3.03 -6.21 -14.34
C SER A 29 -3.88 -5.15 -13.64
N PHE A 30 -4.92 -5.55 -12.90
CA PHE A 30 -5.61 -4.61 -12.03
C PHE A 30 -4.65 -4.16 -10.92
N ASN A 31 -4.33 -2.86 -10.89
CA ASN A 31 -3.47 -2.33 -9.84
C ASN A 31 -4.28 -2.31 -8.54
N ARG A 32 -4.00 -3.29 -7.70
CA ARG A 32 -4.65 -3.48 -6.39
C ARG A 32 -4.26 -2.39 -5.39
N TYR A 33 -3.22 -1.62 -5.70
CA TYR A 33 -2.66 -0.60 -4.82
C TYR A 33 -2.94 0.81 -5.31
N VAL A 34 -2.88 1.72 -4.35
CA VAL A 34 -2.79 3.16 -4.58
C VAL A 34 -1.69 3.43 -5.59
N THR A 35 -2.03 3.96 -6.77
CA THR A 35 -0.99 4.51 -7.64
C THR A 35 -0.34 5.69 -6.92
N ILE A 36 0.96 5.54 -6.63
CA ILE A 36 1.81 6.60 -6.06
C ILE A 36 2.38 7.50 -7.16
N ASN A 37 1.85 7.41 -8.39
CA ASN A 37 2.24 8.28 -9.48
C ASN A 37 1.88 9.73 -9.14
N PRO A 38 2.87 10.64 -8.99
CA PRO A 38 2.60 12.02 -8.62
C PRO A 38 1.91 12.82 -9.74
N TYR A 39 2.04 12.39 -11.00
CA TYR A 39 1.50 13.06 -12.19
C TYR A 39 0.04 12.69 -12.48
N SER A 40 -0.39 11.51 -12.03
CA SER A 40 -1.78 11.05 -12.19
C SER A 40 -2.24 10.33 -10.91
N PRO A 41 -2.43 11.10 -9.81
CA PRO A 41 -2.86 10.51 -8.55
C PRO A 41 -4.29 9.98 -8.67
N PRO A 42 -4.63 8.88 -7.97
CA PRO A 42 -5.99 8.38 -7.93
C PRO A 42 -6.88 9.39 -7.21
N LYS A 43 -8.00 9.77 -7.86
CA LYS A 43 -8.94 10.79 -7.37
C LYS A 43 -9.68 10.40 -6.09
N ASP A 44 -9.76 9.10 -5.85
CA ASP A 44 -10.58 8.51 -4.80
C ASP A 44 -9.81 8.36 -3.47
N ILE A 45 -8.54 8.78 -3.44
CA ILE A 45 -7.74 8.82 -2.22
C ILE A 45 -7.69 10.26 -1.75
N PRO A 46 -8.10 10.54 -0.50
CA PRO A 46 -8.14 11.91 0.01
C PRO A 46 -6.74 12.54 -0.04
N LEU A 47 -6.65 13.86 -0.14
CA LEU A 47 -5.37 14.56 0.04
C LEU A 47 -5.00 14.62 1.52
N GLY A 48 -3.72 14.84 1.82
CA GLY A 48 -3.33 15.14 3.20
C GLY A 48 -3.98 16.44 3.69
N PRO A 49 -4.04 16.67 5.02
CA PRO A 49 -4.69 17.84 5.59
C PRO A 49 -4.10 19.18 5.12
N ASN A 50 -2.84 19.19 4.64
CA ASN A 50 -2.19 20.38 4.07
C ASN A 50 -2.09 20.30 2.53
N GLY A 51 -2.84 19.40 1.88
CA GLY A 51 -2.80 19.21 0.44
C GLY A 51 -1.69 18.26 -0.06
N GLU A 52 -1.10 17.44 0.81
CA GLU A 52 -0.03 16.52 0.41
C GLU A 52 -0.53 15.46 -0.61
N ASN A 53 0.20 15.30 -1.72
CA ASN A 53 -0.10 14.29 -2.76
C ASN A 53 0.07 12.86 -2.23
N ASN A 54 -0.59 11.88 -2.86
CA ASN A 54 -0.59 10.44 -2.57
C ASN A 54 0.80 9.79 -2.61
N ALA A 55 1.80 10.42 -3.25
CA ALA A 55 3.19 9.95 -3.24
C ALA A 55 3.90 10.18 -1.89
N VAL A 56 3.38 11.07 -1.04
CA VAL A 56 3.95 11.41 0.27
C VAL A 56 3.24 10.61 1.37
N TYR A 57 4.03 9.92 2.20
CA TYR A 57 3.51 9.20 3.37
C TYR A 57 2.81 10.17 4.33
N CYS A 58 1.49 10.05 4.45
CA CYS A 58 0.68 10.87 5.35
C CYS A 58 -0.44 10.01 5.95
N PRO A 59 -0.26 9.43 7.16
CA PRO A 59 -1.29 8.59 7.78
C PRO A 59 -2.53 9.39 8.20
N ARG A 60 -2.37 10.69 8.44
CA ARG A 60 -3.46 11.61 8.83
C ARG A 60 -4.50 11.85 7.73
N ARG A 61 -4.16 11.51 6.47
CA ARG A 61 -5.03 11.61 5.29
C ARG A 61 -6.36 10.87 5.45
N PHE A 62 -6.36 9.80 6.23
CA PHE A 62 -7.55 8.98 6.48
C PHE A 62 -8.28 9.36 7.77
N LEU A 63 -7.97 10.51 8.38
CA LEU A 63 -8.62 10.98 9.61
C LEU A 63 -9.61 12.09 9.29
N LYS A 64 -10.83 11.97 9.84
CA LYS A 64 -11.87 12.99 9.79
C LYS A 64 -11.91 13.78 11.09
N TYR A 65 -11.79 15.11 10.96
CA TYR A 65 -11.96 16.05 12.07
C TYR A 65 -13.43 16.47 12.14
N SER A 66 -13.98 16.54 13.35
CA SER A 66 -15.27 17.20 13.57
C SER A 66 -15.01 18.65 13.92
N ASN A 67 -15.85 19.55 13.42
CA ASN A 67 -15.83 20.98 13.77
C ASN A 67 -16.47 21.27 15.14
N ASP A 68 -16.62 20.26 15.99
CA ASP A 68 -17.20 20.41 17.32
C ASP A 68 -16.06 20.53 18.35
N ASP A 69 -15.95 21.69 18.98
CA ASP A 69 -14.81 22.26 19.74
C ASP A 69 -14.31 21.44 20.96
N LYS A 70 -14.66 20.15 21.08
CA LYS A 70 -14.33 19.34 22.27
C LYS A 70 -13.74 17.96 22.00
N LYS A 71 -13.58 17.50 20.75
CA LYS A 71 -12.86 16.25 20.44
C LYS A 71 -12.09 16.35 19.11
N ASN A 72 -10.77 16.43 19.20
CA ASN A 72 -9.87 16.76 18.07
C ASN A 72 -9.71 15.67 16.98
N VAL A 73 -10.40 14.53 17.01
CA VAL A 73 -10.48 13.54 15.90
C VAL A 73 -11.77 12.73 16.08
N VAL A 74 -12.62 12.62 15.05
CA VAL A 74 -13.98 12.03 15.20
C VAL A 74 -14.26 10.84 14.29
N GLY A 75 -13.40 10.53 13.31
CA GLY A 75 -13.59 9.30 12.54
C GLY A 75 -12.45 8.96 11.59
N VAL A 76 -12.57 7.79 10.97
CA VAL A 76 -11.72 7.37 9.85
C VAL A 76 -12.47 7.67 8.56
N GLU A 77 -11.85 8.43 7.66
CA GLU A 77 -12.33 8.58 6.30
C GLU A 77 -11.87 7.36 5.51
N LEU A 78 -12.81 6.44 5.30
CA LEU A 78 -12.59 5.31 4.41
C LEU A 78 -12.81 5.76 2.96
N PRO A 79 -11.97 5.31 2.01
CA PRO A 79 -12.21 5.51 0.60
C PRO A 79 -13.64 5.07 0.23
N PRO A 80 -14.35 5.80 -0.65
CA PRO A 80 -15.71 5.46 -1.03
C PRO A 80 -15.80 3.98 -1.46
N HIS A 81 -16.76 3.23 -0.90
CA HIS A 81 -16.92 1.80 -1.15
C HIS A 81 -17.23 1.44 -2.61
N ASN A 82 -17.65 2.43 -3.41
CA ASN A 82 -17.91 2.33 -4.85
C ASN A 82 -16.67 2.64 -5.71
N SER A 83 -15.60 3.19 -5.12
CA SER A 83 -14.35 3.45 -5.79
C SER A 83 -13.43 2.24 -5.64
N CYS A 84 -13.14 1.55 -6.74
CA CYS A 84 -12.15 0.46 -6.78
C CYS A 84 -10.70 0.99 -6.67
N SER A 85 -10.51 2.07 -5.93
CA SER A 85 -9.28 2.85 -5.83
C SER A 85 -8.38 2.40 -4.70
N PHE A 86 -8.98 1.81 -3.66
CA PHE A 86 -8.31 1.28 -2.50
C PHE A 86 -8.82 -0.13 -2.20
N LEU A 87 -8.18 -1.11 -2.84
CA LEU A 87 -8.57 -2.52 -2.74
C LEU A 87 -7.42 -3.38 -2.20
N ALA A 88 -6.74 -2.92 -1.14
CA ALA A 88 -5.59 -3.61 -0.55
C ALA A 88 -5.86 -5.10 -0.24
N PHE A 89 -7.10 -5.42 0.15
CA PHE A 89 -7.56 -6.79 0.44
C PHE A 89 -8.53 -7.36 -0.62
N GLY A 90 -8.63 -6.73 -1.78
CA GLY A 90 -9.60 -7.10 -2.82
C GLY A 90 -11.05 -6.80 -2.44
N HIS A 91 -11.99 -7.24 -3.28
CA HIS A 91 -13.43 -7.07 -3.10
C HIS A 91 -14.19 -8.30 -3.63
N GLY A 92 -15.40 -8.53 -3.15
CA GLY A 92 -16.28 -9.62 -3.59
C GLY A 92 -15.86 -11.00 -3.07
N ILE A 93 -16.23 -12.05 -3.80
CA ILE A 93 -16.05 -13.46 -3.40
C ILE A 93 -14.58 -13.91 -3.30
N ARG A 94 -13.65 -13.11 -3.84
CA ARG A 94 -12.19 -13.33 -3.80
C ARG A 94 -11.48 -12.32 -2.90
N SER A 95 -12.22 -11.60 -2.05
CA SER A 95 -11.63 -10.74 -1.02
C SER A 95 -10.80 -11.58 -0.03
N CYS A 96 -9.77 -10.95 0.53
CA CYS A 96 -8.87 -11.61 1.47
C CYS A 96 -9.59 -11.92 2.78
N VAL A 97 -9.82 -13.20 3.05
CA VAL A 97 -10.39 -13.68 4.31
C VAL A 97 -9.51 -13.37 5.53
N GLY A 98 -8.22 -13.10 5.31
CA GLY A 98 -7.26 -12.76 6.36
C GLY A 98 -7.28 -11.30 6.81
N LYS A 99 -8.13 -10.42 6.25
CA LYS A 99 -8.15 -8.99 6.58
C LYS A 99 -8.25 -8.74 8.08
N VAL A 100 -9.25 -9.37 8.74
CA VAL A 100 -9.51 -9.16 10.17
C VAL A 100 -8.31 -9.60 11.03
N TYR A 101 -7.70 -10.72 10.67
CA TYR A 101 -6.52 -11.23 11.36
C TYR A 101 -5.31 -10.29 11.19
N VAL A 102 -5.05 -9.84 9.97
CA VAL A 102 -3.92 -8.94 9.67
C VAL A 102 -4.11 -7.60 10.36
N ASP A 103 -5.32 -7.03 10.38
CA ASP A 103 -5.60 -5.77 11.08
C ASP A 103 -5.26 -5.89 12.58
N ALA A 104 -5.65 -6.99 13.24
CA ALA A 104 -5.36 -7.23 14.65
C ALA A 104 -3.87 -7.48 14.91
N ALA A 105 -3.23 -8.34 14.09
CA ALA A 105 -1.81 -8.67 14.21
C ALA A 105 -0.93 -7.43 14.00
N LEU A 106 -1.26 -6.59 13.02
CA LEU A 106 -0.52 -5.37 12.73
C LEU A 106 -0.67 -4.35 13.86
N ALA A 107 -1.89 -4.16 14.38
CA ALA A 107 -2.13 -3.26 15.51
C ALA A 107 -1.34 -3.69 16.75
N LEU A 108 -1.33 -4.98 17.09
CA LEU A 108 -0.58 -5.51 18.23
C LEU A 108 0.93 -5.37 18.03
N THR A 109 1.42 -5.67 16.83
CA THR A 109 2.84 -5.57 16.49
C THR A 109 3.32 -4.12 16.57
N MET A 110 2.58 -3.19 15.97
CA MET A 110 2.90 -1.75 16.04
C MET A 110 2.87 -1.23 17.48
N ALA A 111 1.83 -1.59 18.26
CA ALA A 111 1.72 -1.18 19.65
C ALA A 111 2.91 -1.70 20.49
N SER A 112 3.33 -2.94 20.26
CA SER A 112 4.48 -3.54 20.95
C SER A 112 5.78 -2.82 20.58
N LEU A 113 6.01 -2.56 19.28
CA LEU A 113 7.21 -1.87 18.80
C LEU A 113 7.31 -0.44 19.36
N ILE A 114 6.24 0.34 19.25
CA ILE A 114 6.22 1.75 19.69
C ILE A 114 6.35 1.87 21.22
N ARG A 115 5.80 0.90 21.97
CA ARG A 115 5.88 0.89 23.43
C ARG A 115 7.27 0.51 23.93
N SER A 116 7.92 -0.44 23.27
CA SER A 116 9.17 -1.04 23.76
C SER A 116 10.44 -0.40 23.20
N PHE A 117 10.38 0.23 22.03
CA PHE A 117 11.58 0.71 21.34
C PHE A 117 11.46 2.15 20.81
N ASP A 118 12.56 2.89 20.89
CA ASP A 118 12.82 4.05 20.03
C ASP A 118 13.46 3.55 18.73
N MET A 119 12.78 3.73 17.61
CA MET A 119 13.16 3.16 16.31
C MET A 119 13.72 4.23 15.39
N LYS A 120 14.91 3.99 14.83
CA LYS A 120 15.56 4.88 13.86
C LYS A 120 16.12 4.08 12.70
N LEU A 121 16.12 4.66 11.50
CA LEU A 121 16.87 4.11 10.37
C LEU A 121 18.36 4.08 10.71
N ALA A 122 19.06 3.04 10.28
CA ALA A 122 20.50 2.95 10.44
C ALA A 122 21.21 4.14 9.75
N PRO A 123 22.35 4.61 10.29
CA PRO A 123 23.11 5.69 9.66
C PRO A 123 23.50 5.31 8.23
N ASN A 124 23.43 6.28 7.32
CA ASN A 124 23.73 6.13 5.89
C ASN A 124 22.84 5.12 5.14
N HIS A 125 21.59 4.95 5.58
CA HIS A 125 20.61 4.18 4.81
C HIS A 125 20.26 4.93 3.51
N GLY A 126 20.38 4.25 2.36
CA GLY A 126 20.10 4.82 1.05
C GLY A 126 18.59 5.02 0.80
N PRO A 127 18.20 5.62 -0.35
CA PRO A 127 16.78 5.70 -0.70
C PRO A 127 16.19 4.29 -0.83
N ILE A 128 14.99 4.08 -0.25
CA ILE A 128 14.25 2.82 -0.35
C ILE A 128 13.34 2.90 -1.58
N GLY A 129 13.63 2.10 -2.59
CA GLY A 129 12.75 1.86 -3.72
C GLY A 129 11.86 0.64 -3.50
N ARG A 130 11.30 0.13 -4.59
CA ARG A 130 10.41 -1.02 -4.58
C ARG A 130 10.68 -1.91 -5.78
N ILE A 131 10.58 -3.21 -5.57
CA ILE A 131 10.55 -4.22 -6.62
C ILE A 131 9.20 -4.93 -6.53
N PHE A 132 8.53 -5.06 -7.67
CA PHE A 132 7.31 -5.83 -7.76
C PHE A 132 7.67 -7.27 -8.15
N THR A 133 7.38 -8.22 -7.26
CA THR A 133 7.45 -9.66 -7.54
C THR A 133 6.06 -10.27 -7.35
N LEU A 134 5.88 -11.13 -6.35
CA LEU A 134 4.55 -11.56 -5.88
C LEU A 134 3.89 -10.50 -4.99
N ALA A 135 4.71 -9.74 -4.26
CA ALA A 135 4.33 -8.59 -3.46
C ALA A 135 5.32 -7.45 -3.72
N ASN A 136 4.92 -6.22 -3.39
CA ASN A 136 5.87 -5.12 -3.35
C ASN A 136 6.84 -5.35 -2.19
N ILE A 137 8.12 -5.50 -2.51
CA ILE A 137 9.19 -5.60 -1.53
C ILE A 137 10.15 -4.42 -1.70
N PRO A 138 10.90 -4.05 -0.66
CA PRO A 138 12.00 -3.10 -0.79
C PRO A 138 13.01 -3.60 -1.82
N ASP A 139 13.61 -2.68 -2.57
CA ASP A 139 14.74 -2.98 -3.47
C ASP A 139 16.08 -3.12 -2.73
N THR A 140 16.12 -2.72 -1.46
CA THR A 140 17.29 -2.69 -0.61
C THR A 140 16.96 -3.12 0.82
N ASP A 141 17.96 -3.61 1.54
CA ASP A 141 17.81 -4.02 2.94
C ASP A 141 17.50 -2.82 3.83
N ILE A 142 16.34 -2.82 4.49
CA ILE A 142 15.95 -1.80 5.47
C ILE A 142 16.58 -2.13 6.82
N ARG A 143 17.65 -1.41 7.16
CA ARG A 143 18.33 -1.55 8.46
C ARG A 143 17.75 -0.57 9.47
N VAL A 144 17.19 -1.10 10.56
CA VAL A 144 16.55 -0.32 11.63
C VAL A 144 17.30 -0.57 12.95
N SER A 145 17.65 0.51 13.66
CA SER A 145 18.17 0.47 15.02
C SER A 145 17.00 0.55 16.01
N LEU A 146 16.91 -0.44 16.90
CA LEU A 146 15.89 -0.54 17.93
C LEU A 146 16.56 -0.31 19.29
N LEU A 147 16.33 0.84 19.89
CA LEU A 147 16.84 1.15 21.22
C LEU A 147 15.74 0.90 22.25
N PRO A 148 15.98 0.15 23.34
CA PRO A 148 14.97 -0.05 24.37
C PRO A 148 14.58 1.30 24.99
N ARG A 149 13.27 1.47 25.23
CA ARG A 149 12.70 2.69 25.81
C ARG A 149 12.59 2.62 27.33
#